data_AF-A0A163LN82-F1
#
_entry.id   AF-A0A163LN82-F1
#
_cell.length_a   1.000
_cell.length_b   1.000
_cell.length_c   1.000
_cell.angle_alpha   90.00
_cell.angle_beta   90.00
_cell.angle_gamma   90.00
#
_symmetry.space_group_name_H-M   'P 1'
#
loop_
_entity.id
_entity.type
_entity.pdbx_description
1 polymer ?
#
loop_
_entity_poly.entity_id
_entity_poly.type
_entity_poly.pdbx_seq_one_letter_code
_entity_poly.pdbx_strand_id
1 'polypeptide(L)'
;MAELLKIESKPIPAFYCCYLLRSTNRKSYYIGSTPNPARRLGQHNGTSKGGAKRTAMQGKRPWEMTCIVTGFPSHFAALQFEWAWQNTHMTRHIDRDVRDARAVELQKGKKAAPAASGRRKRPPMSLEARLKNLHHLLGVDSFRRWPLHLRFFALDVFKQWERHAARMTQRLRESVTIQVTPAEMPRLAPEIWAEVGSHYIPDIIRNIPVAYEDCKPYVEKSMNTLHHDEAHTCGVCKKTAEKSTSMLIVCPVETCNTVSHLPCLSKRFLFEDDNSEGALMPMEGSCPGCRTNLEWATLMKELSLRTYGEEEIAAMFKPKRRKKADALETDETGEDEDLDETWMKEVGESDTEIPESPVR
;
A
#
# COMPACT_ATOMS: atom_id res chain seq x y z
N MET A 1 -4.76 -7.59 29.50
CA MET A 1 -4.81 -6.15 29.15
C MET A 1 -3.48 -5.60 28.64
N ALA A 2 -2.31 -6.06 29.13
CA ALA A 2 -1.01 -5.65 28.59
C ALA A 2 -0.71 -6.14 27.15
N GLU A 3 -1.35 -7.22 26.68
CA GLU A 3 -1.21 -7.69 25.28
C GLU A 3 -2.04 -6.91 24.26
N LEU A 4 -3.14 -6.26 24.67
CA LEU A 4 -3.95 -5.45 23.77
C LEU A 4 -3.29 -4.10 23.44
N LEU A 5 -2.38 -3.61 24.30
CA LEU A 5 -1.56 -2.42 24.06
C LEU A 5 -0.32 -2.70 23.18
N LYS A 6 0.03 -3.97 22.93
CA LYS A 6 1.09 -4.34 21.98
C LYS A 6 0.64 -4.27 20.51
N ILE A 7 -0.63 -4.02 20.25
CA ILE A 7 -1.20 -3.95 18.89
C ILE A 7 -0.72 -2.69 18.14
N GLU A 8 -0.16 -1.69 18.83
CA GLU A 8 0.16 -0.37 18.27
C GLU A 8 1.65 0.01 18.22
N SER A 9 2.59 -0.91 18.48
CA SER A 9 4.02 -0.55 18.53
C SER A 9 4.77 -0.86 17.22
N LYS A 10 4.21 -0.49 16.06
CA LYS A 10 4.95 -0.55 14.79
C LYS A 10 4.85 0.78 14.05
N PRO A 11 5.94 1.24 13.42
CA PRO A 11 5.89 2.45 12.62
C PRO A 11 5.00 2.28 11.38
N ILE A 12 4.60 3.39 10.79
CA ILE A 12 3.90 3.41 9.50
C ILE A 12 4.81 2.74 8.47
N PRO A 13 4.34 1.70 7.74
CA PRO A 13 5.19 0.95 6.82
C PRO A 13 5.89 1.85 5.79
N ALA A 14 7.15 1.54 5.50
CA ALA A 14 7.89 2.15 4.39
C ALA A 14 7.08 2.07 3.10
N PHE A 15 6.63 0.86 2.81
CA PHE A 15 5.82 0.52 1.65
C PHE A 15 4.80 -0.57 2.01
N TYR A 16 3.57 -0.39 1.53
CA TYR A 16 2.57 -1.44 1.48
C TYR A 16 1.65 -1.16 0.30
N CYS A 17 1.23 -2.21 -0.41
CA CYS A 17 0.33 -2.03 -1.54
C CYS A 17 -0.78 -3.08 -1.61
N CYS A 18 -1.88 -2.71 -2.25
CA CYS A 18 -2.87 -3.63 -2.80
C CYS A 18 -2.64 -3.70 -4.31
N TYR A 19 -2.69 -4.90 -4.89
CA TYR A 19 -2.33 -5.12 -6.28
C TYR A 19 -3.40 -5.89 -7.05
N LEU A 20 -3.45 -5.68 -8.37
CA LEU A 20 -4.25 -6.47 -9.30
C LEU A 20 -3.33 -7.25 -10.24
N LEU A 21 -3.41 -8.58 -10.16
CA LEU A 21 -2.77 -9.47 -11.12
C LEU A 21 -3.74 -9.87 -12.23
N ARG A 22 -3.19 -10.04 -13.42
CA ARG A 22 -3.84 -10.68 -14.57
C ARG A 22 -3.01 -11.89 -14.99
N SER A 23 -3.68 -12.98 -15.36
CA SER A 23 -3.02 -14.11 -16.01
C SER A 23 -2.83 -13.77 -17.50
N THR A 24 -1.65 -14.01 -18.03
CA THR A 24 -1.36 -13.83 -19.46
C THR A 24 -2.00 -14.92 -20.31
N ASN A 25 -2.11 -16.14 -19.75
CA ASN A 25 -2.61 -17.32 -20.44
C ASN A 25 -4.14 -17.51 -20.34
N ARG A 26 -4.79 -16.89 -19.36
CA ARG A 26 -6.24 -17.03 -19.14
C ARG A 26 -6.87 -15.70 -18.75
N LYS A 27 -8.17 -15.56 -18.99
CA LYS A 27 -8.99 -14.45 -18.45
C LYS A 27 -9.23 -14.61 -16.95
N SER A 28 -8.15 -14.61 -16.17
CA SER A 28 -8.12 -14.77 -14.71
C SER A 28 -7.46 -13.57 -14.07
N TYR A 29 -7.99 -13.18 -12.91
CA TYR A 29 -7.53 -12.01 -12.17
C TYR A 29 -7.44 -12.36 -10.69
N TYR A 30 -6.49 -11.74 -10.00
CA TYR A 30 -6.29 -11.91 -8.57
C TYR A 30 -6.01 -10.54 -7.93
N ILE A 31 -6.63 -10.29 -6.78
CA ILE A 31 -6.37 -9.10 -5.97
C ILE A 31 -5.70 -9.59 -4.71
N GLY A 32 -4.63 -8.93 -4.28
CA GLY A 32 -3.96 -9.21 -3.02
C GLY A 32 -3.32 -7.96 -2.44
N SER A 33 -2.62 -8.11 -1.31
CA SER A 33 -1.80 -7.06 -0.74
C SER A 33 -0.42 -7.57 -0.33
N THR A 34 0.60 -6.71 -0.36
CA THR A 34 1.99 -7.08 -0.05
C THR A 34 2.83 -5.86 0.35
N PRO A 35 3.81 -6.02 1.26
CA PRO A 35 4.86 -5.02 1.48
C PRO A 35 5.98 -5.10 0.43
N ASN A 36 6.07 -6.19 -0.36
CA ASN A 36 7.09 -6.35 -1.41
C ASN A 36 6.46 -6.88 -2.70
N PRO A 37 6.21 -6.01 -3.71
CA PRO A 37 5.57 -6.38 -4.97
C PRO A 37 6.38 -7.37 -5.81
N ALA A 38 7.71 -7.16 -5.89
CA ALA A 38 8.60 -7.98 -6.70
C ALA A 38 8.64 -9.42 -6.18
N ARG A 39 8.92 -9.58 -4.88
CA ARG A 39 8.92 -10.89 -4.23
C ARG A 39 7.57 -11.59 -4.38
N ARG A 40 6.46 -10.86 -4.16
CA ARG A 40 5.11 -11.44 -4.24
C ARG A 40 4.75 -11.88 -5.66
N LEU A 41 5.15 -11.13 -6.68
CA LEU A 41 4.96 -11.53 -8.07
C LEU A 41 5.72 -12.84 -8.36
N GLY A 42 6.97 -12.94 -7.89
CA GLY A 42 7.76 -14.16 -7.97
C GLY A 42 7.08 -15.37 -7.31
N GLN A 43 6.55 -15.21 -6.09
CA GLN A 43 5.78 -16.25 -5.40
C GLN A 43 4.56 -16.75 -6.20
N HIS A 44 3.82 -15.84 -6.85
CA HIS A 44 2.69 -16.20 -7.70
C HIS A 44 3.13 -16.95 -8.96
N ASN A 45 4.28 -16.57 -9.52
CA ASN A 45 4.88 -17.20 -10.69
C ASN A 45 5.65 -18.48 -10.39
N GLY A 46 5.93 -18.78 -9.12
CA GLY A 46 6.54 -20.02 -8.67
C GLY A 46 8.06 -19.96 -8.47
N THR A 47 8.67 -18.77 -8.53
CA THR A 47 10.12 -18.60 -8.24
C THR A 47 10.47 -18.80 -6.77
N SER A 48 9.49 -18.64 -5.88
CA SER A 48 9.69 -18.67 -4.44
C SER A 48 8.47 -19.28 -3.74
N LYS A 49 8.69 -19.89 -2.57
CA LYS A 49 7.60 -20.45 -1.74
C LYS A 49 6.69 -19.33 -1.21
N GLY A 50 5.41 -19.67 -0.96
CA GLY A 50 4.42 -18.73 -0.38
C GLY A 50 3.40 -18.13 -1.37
N GLY A 51 3.25 -18.69 -2.58
CA GLY A 51 2.22 -18.26 -3.53
C GLY A 51 0.81 -18.67 -3.11
N ALA A 52 -0.18 -17.79 -3.29
CA ALA A 52 -1.58 -18.09 -2.93
C ALA A 52 -2.13 -19.31 -3.69
N LYS A 53 -2.90 -20.17 -3.00
CA LYS A 53 -3.50 -21.40 -3.58
C LYS A 53 -4.27 -21.14 -4.89
N ARG A 54 -4.97 -20.01 -5.00
CA ARG A 54 -5.75 -19.63 -6.21
C ARG A 54 -4.86 -19.34 -7.43
N THR A 55 -3.61 -19.00 -7.19
CA THR A 55 -2.60 -18.64 -8.21
C THR A 55 -1.61 -19.76 -8.54
N ALA A 56 -1.64 -20.86 -7.77
CA ALA A 56 -0.73 -21.99 -7.91
C ALA A 56 -0.96 -22.84 -9.17
N MET A 57 -2.11 -22.68 -9.84
CA MET A 57 -2.42 -23.45 -11.06
C MET A 57 -1.47 -23.05 -12.20
N GLN A 58 -0.66 -23.99 -12.67
CA GLN A 58 0.34 -23.76 -13.73
C GLN A 58 -0.26 -23.15 -14.99
N GLY A 59 -1.45 -23.59 -15.43
CA GLY A 59 -2.13 -23.04 -16.60
C GLY A 59 -2.65 -21.60 -16.46
N LYS A 60 -2.47 -20.93 -15.30
CA LYS A 60 -2.73 -19.49 -15.11
C LYS A 60 -1.44 -18.67 -15.00
N ARG A 61 -0.30 -19.33 -14.81
CA ARG A 61 1.00 -18.66 -14.86
C ARG A 61 1.40 -18.44 -16.32
N PRO A 62 2.19 -17.41 -16.64
CA PRO A 62 2.63 -16.36 -15.71
C PRO A 62 1.55 -15.33 -15.41
N TRP A 63 1.62 -14.79 -14.19
CA TRP A 63 0.89 -13.62 -13.74
C TRP A 63 1.69 -12.36 -14.06
N GLU A 64 0.99 -11.33 -14.49
CA GLU A 64 1.51 -9.96 -14.61
C GLU A 64 0.83 -9.07 -13.57
N MET A 65 1.58 -8.14 -12.99
CA MET A 65 1.03 -7.11 -12.10
C MET A 65 0.56 -5.92 -12.94
N THR A 66 -0.74 -5.69 -12.98
CA THR A 66 -1.33 -4.68 -13.87
C THR A 66 -1.39 -3.29 -13.24
N CYS A 67 -1.68 -3.23 -11.94
CA CYS A 67 -1.65 -2.00 -11.16
C CYS A 67 -1.48 -2.27 -9.65
N ILE A 68 -1.07 -1.24 -8.92
CA ILE A 68 -0.97 -1.21 -7.46
C ILE A 68 -1.57 0.08 -6.89
N VAL A 69 -2.14 -0.02 -5.70
CA VAL A 69 -2.49 1.10 -4.83
C VAL A 69 -1.50 1.10 -3.68
N THR A 70 -0.83 2.22 -3.43
CA THR A 70 0.16 2.39 -2.34
C THR A 70 -0.27 3.53 -1.41
N GLY A 71 0.50 3.77 -0.34
CA GLY A 71 0.27 4.88 0.59
C GLY A 71 -0.63 4.51 1.77
N PHE A 72 -0.76 3.22 2.09
CA PHE A 72 -1.53 2.79 3.25
C PHE A 72 -0.80 3.15 4.56
N PRO A 73 -1.51 3.73 5.55
CA PRO A 73 -0.91 4.10 6.83
C PRO A 73 -0.57 2.90 7.71
N SER A 74 -1.10 1.71 7.39
CA SER A 74 -0.79 0.46 8.10
C SER A 74 -1.09 -0.75 7.20
N HIS A 75 -0.56 -1.92 7.58
CA HIS A 75 -0.92 -3.17 6.91
C HIS A 75 -2.42 -3.49 7.09
N PHE A 76 -3.02 -3.18 8.24
CA PHE A 76 -4.47 -3.33 8.45
C PHE A 76 -5.29 -2.47 7.49
N ALA A 77 -4.87 -1.23 7.24
CA ALA A 77 -5.53 -0.35 6.26
C ALA A 77 -5.48 -0.95 4.85
N ALA A 78 -4.34 -1.52 4.46
CA ALA A 78 -4.21 -2.24 3.20
C ALA A 78 -5.12 -3.48 3.14
N LEU A 79 -5.20 -4.27 4.22
CA LEU A 79 -6.06 -5.45 4.29
C LEU A 79 -7.56 -5.09 4.21
N GLN A 80 -7.97 -4.00 4.85
CA GLN A 80 -9.34 -3.47 4.73
C GLN A 80 -9.65 -3.06 3.28
N PHE A 81 -8.72 -2.36 2.63
CA PHE A 81 -8.86 -1.97 1.23
C PHE A 81 -8.90 -3.19 0.30
N GLU A 82 -7.99 -4.15 0.50
CA GLU A 82 -7.95 -5.41 -0.25
C GLU A 82 -9.28 -6.16 -0.15
N TRP A 83 -9.77 -6.35 1.08
CA TRP A 83 -11.02 -7.04 1.33
C TRP A 83 -12.20 -6.30 0.68
N ALA A 84 -12.24 -4.97 0.80
CA ALA A 84 -13.26 -4.14 0.16
C ALA A 84 -13.21 -4.26 -1.37
N TRP A 85 -12.02 -4.38 -1.97
CA TRP A 85 -11.82 -4.52 -3.41
C TRP A 85 -12.19 -5.92 -3.93
N GLN A 86 -11.95 -6.95 -3.13
CA GLN A 86 -12.39 -8.32 -3.43
C GLN A 86 -13.90 -8.50 -3.23
N ASN A 87 -14.49 -7.85 -2.21
CA ASN A 87 -15.86 -8.09 -1.72
C ASN A 87 -16.76 -6.86 -1.83
N THR A 88 -16.80 -6.25 -3.02
CA THR A 88 -17.41 -4.93 -3.24
C THR A 88 -18.93 -4.89 -3.05
N HIS A 89 -19.57 -6.06 -2.95
CA HIS A 89 -21.00 -6.21 -2.71
C HIS A 89 -21.33 -6.47 -1.22
N MET A 90 -20.31 -6.62 -0.37
CA MET A 90 -20.43 -6.82 1.08
C MET A 90 -19.81 -5.67 1.86
N THR A 91 -18.90 -4.92 1.24
CA THR A 91 -18.27 -3.78 1.87
C THR A 91 -19.30 -2.73 2.28
N ARG A 92 -19.12 -2.21 3.50
CA ARG A 92 -19.90 -1.10 4.05
C ARG A 92 -19.34 0.25 3.59
N HIS A 93 -18.17 0.25 2.95
CA HIS A 93 -17.54 1.46 2.41
C HIS A 93 -18.22 1.97 1.15
N ILE A 94 -19.08 1.15 0.53
CA ILE A 94 -19.86 1.51 -0.66
C ILE A 94 -21.29 1.73 -0.20
N ASP A 95 -21.87 2.88 -0.56
CA ASP A 95 -23.25 3.22 -0.22
C ASP A 95 -24.21 2.09 -0.60
N ARG A 96 -25.20 1.85 0.25
CA ARG A 96 -26.14 0.75 0.09
C ARG A 96 -26.81 0.80 -1.28
N ASP A 97 -27.18 1.99 -1.76
CA ASP A 97 -27.85 2.17 -3.03
C ASP A 97 -26.92 1.89 -4.23
N VAL A 98 -25.63 2.24 -4.12
CA VAL A 98 -24.61 1.89 -5.14
C VAL A 98 -24.35 0.39 -5.13
N ARG A 99 -24.27 -0.22 -3.93
CA ARG A 99 -24.07 -1.65 -3.74
C ARG A 99 -25.23 -2.46 -4.31
N ASP A 100 -26.46 -2.00 -4.07
CA ASP A 100 -27.69 -2.67 -4.50
C ASP A 100 -27.93 -2.45 -6.00
N ALA A 101 -27.72 -1.23 -6.52
CA ALA A 101 -27.75 -0.98 -7.97
C ALA A 101 -26.72 -1.82 -8.73
N ARG A 102 -25.53 -2.02 -8.15
CA ARG A 102 -24.48 -2.85 -8.73
C ARG A 102 -24.79 -4.34 -8.61
N ALA A 103 -25.43 -4.78 -7.52
CA ALA A 103 -25.94 -6.14 -7.41
C ALA A 103 -27.00 -6.43 -8.48
N VAL A 104 -27.85 -5.45 -8.80
CA VAL A 104 -28.86 -5.51 -9.87
C VAL A 104 -28.21 -5.50 -11.26
N GLU A 105 -27.22 -4.65 -11.53
CA GLU A 105 -26.46 -4.67 -12.80
C GLU A 105 -25.77 -6.02 -13.04
N LEU A 106 -25.17 -6.61 -12.01
CA LEU A 106 -24.55 -7.94 -12.09
C LEU A 106 -25.57 -9.08 -12.32
N GLN A 107 -26.87 -8.81 -12.14
CA GLN A 107 -27.97 -9.74 -12.41
C GLN A 107 -28.66 -9.48 -13.76
N LYS A 108 -28.64 -8.25 -14.28
CA LYS A 108 -29.16 -7.89 -15.61
C LYS A 108 -28.31 -8.55 -16.70
N GLY A 109 -28.88 -9.59 -17.32
CA GLY A 109 -28.25 -10.41 -18.36
C GLY A 109 -28.43 -11.91 -18.15
N LYS A 110 -28.91 -12.35 -16.98
CA LYS A 110 -29.25 -13.75 -16.72
C LYS A 110 -30.72 -13.98 -17.01
N LYS A 111 -31.03 -14.61 -18.16
CA LYS A 111 -32.38 -15.16 -18.40
C LYS A 111 -32.76 -16.03 -17.20
N ALA A 112 -34.00 -15.87 -16.71
CA ALA A 112 -34.55 -16.63 -15.61
C ALA A 112 -34.61 -18.13 -15.98
N ALA A 113 -33.54 -18.86 -15.68
CA ALA A 113 -33.54 -20.31 -15.72
C ALA A 113 -34.03 -20.84 -14.35
N PRO A 114 -34.91 -21.86 -14.33
CA PRO A 114 -35.64 -22.27 -13.15
C PRO A 114 -34.71 -22.67 -12.00
N ALA A 115 -35.22 -22.46 -10.79
CA ALA A 115 -34.49 -22.61 -9.53
C ALA A 115 -34.01 -24.04 -9.32
N ALA A 116 -32.75 -24.31 -9.64
CA ALA A 116 -32.05 -25.49 -9.17
C ALA A 116 -31.55 -25.22 -7.75
N SER A 117 -32.00 -26.05 -6.80
CA SER A 117 -31.65 -26.03 -5.39
C SER A 117 -30.14 -26.23 -5.20
N GLY A 118 -29.43 -25.13 -4.99
CA GLY A 118 -28.01 -25.11 -4.64
C GLY A 118 -27.51 -23.67 -4.67
N ARG A 119 -26.70 -23.26 -3.68
CA ARG A 119 -26.02 -21.95 -3.69
C ARG A 119 -25.16 -21.87 -4.97
N ARG A 120 -25.69 -21.29 -6.05
CA ARG A 120 -24.97 -21.08 -7.30
C ARG A 120 -23.70 -20.27 -6.99
N LYS A 121 -22.51 -20.88 -7.11
CA LYS A 121 -21.22 -20.19 -6.94
C LYS A 121 -21.21 -18.99 -7.89
N ARG A 122 -21.07 -17.77 -7.34
CA ARG A 122 -21.11 -16.54 -8.13
C ARG A 122 -19.99 -16.55 -9.18
N PRO A 123 -20.25 -16.10 -10.42
CA PRO A 123 -19.22 -16.03 -11.42
C PRO A 123 -18.09 -15.10 -10.95
N PRO A 124 -16.82 -15.41 -11.28
CA PRO A 124 -15.72 -14.53 -10.93
C PRO A 124 -15.95 -13.15 -11.55
N MET A 125 -15.65 -12.09 -10.80
CA MET A 125 -15.79 -10.72 -11.30
C MET A 125 -15.00 -10.53 -12.61
N SER A 126 -15.43 -9.61 -13.48
CA SER A 126 -14.68 -9.23 -14.68
C SER A 126 -13.55 -8.23 -14.34
N LEU A 127 -12.64 -7.97 -15.29
CA LEU A 127 -11.65 -6.89 -15.16
C LEU A 127 -12.34 -5.53 -15.01
N GLU A 128 -13.29 -5.26 -15.90
CA GLU A 128 -14.12 -4.05 -15.87
C GLU A 128 -14.75 -3.82 -14.49
N ALA A 129 -15.36 -4.85 -13.90
CA ALA A 129 -15.94 -4.75 -12.57
C ALA A 129 -14.89 -4.40 -11.51
N ARG A 130 -13.68 -4.98 -11.57
CA ARG A 130 -12.60 -4.66 -10.63
C ARG A 130 -12.09 -3.23 -10.78
N LEU A 131 -11.96 -2.71 -12.00
CA LEU A 131 -11.49 -1.34 -12.25
C LEU A 131 -12.53 -0.31 -11.82
N LYS A 132 -13.81 -0.53 -12.10
CA LYS A 132 -14.90 0.31 -11.58
C LYS A 132 -14.96 0.31 -10.06
N ASN A 133 -14.68 -0.84 -9.43
CA ASN A 133 -14.64 -0.95 -7.98
C ASN A 133 -13.45 -0.20 -7.39
N LEU A 134 -12.28 -0.35 -8.01
CA LEU A 134 -11.08 0.39 -7.63
C LEU A 134 -11.32 1.90 -7.64
N HIS A 135 -11.86 2.42 -8.75
CA HIS A 135 -12.20 3.84 -8.87
C HIS A 135 -13.14 4.31 -7.75
N HIS A 136 -14.18 3.52 -7.48
CA HIS A 136 -15.14 3.86 -6.45
C HIS A 136 -14.48 3.89 -5.07
N LEU A 137 -13.72 2.85 -4.69
CA LEU A 137 -13.00 2.77 -3.40
C LEU A 137 -11.97 3.88 -3.21
N LEU A 138 -11.36 4.41 -4.27
CA LEU A 138 -10.44 5.54 -4.15
C LEU A 138 -11.13 6.86 -3.79
N GLY A 139 -12.44 6.95 -3.94
CA GLY A 139 -13.20 8.16 -3.59
C GLY A 139 -14.25 7.97 -2.50
N VAL A 140 -14.34 6.81 -1.83
CA VAL A 140 -15.26 6.63 -0.69
C VAL A 140 -14.72 7.33 0.54
N ASP A 141 -15.59 7.91 1.38
CA ASP A 141 -15.17 8.72 2.52
C ASP A 141 -14.30 7.95 3.52
N SER A 142 -14.49 6.63 3.65
CA SER A 142 -13.67 5.77 4.52
C SER A 142 -12.18 5.76 4.16
N PHE A 143 -11.84 5.93 2.88
CA PHE A 143 -10.46 5.91 2.40
C PHE A 143 -10.01 7.27 1.84
N ARG A 144 -10.93 8.25 1.82
CA ARG A 144 -10.74 9.55 1.16
C ARG A 144 -9.64 10.42 1.75
N ARG A 145 -9.24 10.24 3.02
CA ARG A 145 -8.13 11.00 3.62
C ARG A 145 -6.82 10.22 3.73
N TRP A 146 -6.74 9.01 3.16
CA TRP A 146 -5.47 8.29 3.07
C TRP A 146 -4.65 8.79 1.88
N PRO A 147 -3.31 8.91 1.98
CA PRO A 147 -2.45 9.39 0.89
C PRO A 147 -2.28 8.30 -0.18
N LEU A 148 -3.37 7.89 -0.83
CA LEU A 148 -3.36 6.78 -1.77
C LEU A 148 -2.81 7.18 -3.13
N HIS A 149 -1.91 6.36 -3.67
CA HIS A 149 -1.35 6.53 -5.00
C HIS A 149 -1.68 5.31 -5.86
N LEU A 150 -2.21 5.53 -7.07
CA LEU A 150 -2.53 4.47 -8.02
C LEU A 150 -1.48 4.44 -9.13
N ARG A 151 -0.80 3.29 -9.30
CA ARG A 151 0.20 3.09 -10.34
C ARG A 151 -0.19 1.96 -11.26
N PHE A 152 -0.25 2.23 -12.57
CA PHE A 152 -0.50 1.24 -13.61
C PHE A 152 0.80 0.83 -14.29
N PHE A 153 0.96 -0.49 -14.50
CA PHE A 153 2.05 -1.09 -15.25
C PHE A 153 1.59 -1.62 -16.62
N ALA A 154 0.29 -1.88 -16.79
CA ALA A 154 -0.29 -2.34 -18.05
C ALA A 154 -1.10 -1.21 -18.71
N LEU A 155 -0.63 -0.72 -19.86
CA LEU A 155 -1.22 0.43 -20.57
C LEU A 155 -2.66 0.15 -21.03
N ASP A 156 -2.95 -1.08 -21.44
CA ASP A 156 -4.28 -1.48 -21.88
C ASP A 156 -5.29 -1.51 -20.71
N VAL A 157 -4.82 -1.83 -19.50
CA VAL A 157 -5.61 -1.78 -18.26
C VAL A 157 -5.84 -0.34 -17.83
N PHE A 158 -4.83 0.53 -17.93
CA PHE A 158 -4.98 1.97 -17.68
C PHE A 158 -6.04 2.58 -18.61
N LYS A 159 -5.94 2.36 -19.93
CA LYS A 159 -6.93 2.85 -20.92
C LYS A 159 -8.34 2.30 -20.68
N GLN A 160 -8.47 1.10 -20.12
CA GLN A 160 -9.78 0.58 -19.69
C GLN A 160 -10.30 1.34 -18.47
N TRP A 161 -9.46 1.51 -17.45
CA TRP A 161 -9.82 2.25 -16.24
C TRP A 161 -10.20 3.70 -16.55
N GLU A 162 -9.41 4.42 -17.35
CA GLU A 162 -9.64 5.81 -17.73
C GLU A 162 -11.00 5.99 -18.44
N ARG A 163 -11.33 5.11 -19.39
CA ARG A 163 -12.65 5.11 -20.06
C ARG A 163 -13.81 4.90 -19.10
N HIS A 164 -13.61 4.11 -18.05
CA HIS A 164 -14.64 3.89 -17.03
C HIS A 164 -14.72 5.07 -16.07
N ALA A 165 -13.59 5.57 -15.58
CA ALA A 165 -13.49 6.74 -14.71
C ALA A 165 -14.17 7.97 -15.32
N ALA A 166 -13.99 8.19 -16.63
CA ALA A 166 -14.63 9.29 -17.36
C ALA A 166 -16.17 9.22 -17.40
N ARG A 167 -16.77 8.04 -17.18
CA ARG A 167 -18.22 7.82 -17.18
C ARG A 167 -18.80 7.77 -15.77
N MET A 168 -17.97 7.74 -14.73
CA MET A 168 -18.42 7.67 -13.35
C MET A 168 -18.72 9.08 -12.83
N THR A 169 -19.80 9.19 -12.05
CA THR A 169 -20.20 10.46 -11.42
C THR A 169 -19.23 10.88 -10.33
N GLN A 170 -18.63 9.90 -9.65
CA GLN A 170 -17.65 10.11 -8.59
C GLN A 170 -16.31 10.57 -9.18
N ARG A 171 -15.90 11.79 -8.81
CA ARG A 171 -14.59 12.35 -9.15
C ARG A 171 -13.57 11.93 -8.09
N LEU A 172 -12.36 11.60 -8.54
CA LEU A 172 -11.24 11.43 -7.63
C LEU A 172 -10.74 12.80 -7.19
N ARG A 173 -10.28 12.87 -5.94
CA ARG A 173 -9.61 14.05 -5.39
C ARG A 173 -8.25 14.25 -6.07
N GLU A 174 -7.79 15.50 -6.09
CA GLU A 174 -6.50 15.88 -6.69
C GLU A 174 -5.31 15.22 -5.98
N SER A 175 -5.42 14.96 -4.68
CA SER A 175 -4.37 14.31 -3.91
C SER A 175 -4.27 12.78 -4.09
N VAL A 176 -5.15 12.15 -4.87
CA VAL A 176 -4.92 10.77 -5.33
C VAL A 176 -4.12 10.83 -6.63
N THR A 177 -2.82 10.55 -6.55
CA THR A 177 -1.96 10.60 -7.74
C THR A 177 -2.15 9.34 -8.58
N ILE A 178 -2.25 9.50 -9.90
CA ILE A 178 -2.31 8.39 -10.85
C ILE A 178 -1.06 8.42 -11.71
N GLN A 179 -0.32 7.32 -11.73
CA GLN A 179 0.90 7.18 -12.51
C GLN A 179 0.80 5.99 -13.47
N VAL A 180 1.37 6.13 -14.66
CA VAL A 180 1.49 5.04 -15.63
C VAL A 180 2.96 4.84 -15.92
N THR A 181 3.48 3.68 -15.53
CA THR A 181 4.87 3.27 -15.80
C THR A 181 4.84 1.89 -16.43
N PRO A 182 4.70 1.80 -17.77
CA PRO A 182 4.55 0.53 -18.46
C PRO A 182 5.66 -0.46 -18.06
N ALA A 183 5.27 -1.65 -17.63
CA ALA A 183 6.21 -2.75 -17.44
C ALA A 183 6.49 -3.37 -18.81
N GLU A 184 7.60 -2.97 -19.42
CA GLU A 184 8.05 -3.60 -20.65
C GLU A 184 8.50 -5.03 -20.34
N MET A 185 8.02 -5.98 -21.14
CA MET A 185 8.55 -7.33 -21.12
C MET A 185 9.70 -7.40 -22.13
N PRO A 186 10.84 -8.02 -21.77
CA PRO A 186 11.95 -8.17 -22.68
C PRO A 186 11.51 -9.00 -23.89
N ARG A 187 11.90 -8.55 -25.10
CA ARG A 187 11.65 -9.29 -26.35
C ARG A 187 12.67 -10.43 -26.45
N LEU A 188 12.38 -11.52 -25.75
CA LEU A 188 13.20 -12.72 -25.77
C LEU A 188 12.74 -13.66 -26.88
N ALA A 189 13.68 -14.45 -27.40
CA ALA A 189 13.35 -15.55 -28.32
C ALA A 189 12.39 -16.54 -27.62
N PRO A 190 11.45 -17.18 -28.34
CA PRO A 190 10.43 -18.07 -27.76
C PRO A 190 11.01 -19.19 -26.88
N GLU A 191 12.19 -19.69 -27.23
CA GLU A 191 12.90 -20.75 -26.52
C GLU A 191 13.37 -20.27 -25.14
N ILE A 192 13.97 -19.07 -25.09
CA ILE A 192 14.42 -18.43 -23.84
C ILE A 192 13.21 -17.99 -23.00
N TRP A 193 12.13 -17.55 -23.64
CA TRP A 193 10.90 -17.18 -22.95
C TRP A 193 10.22 -18.37 -22.27
N ALA A 194 10.28 -19.56 -22.87
CA ALA A 194 9.74 -20.77 -22.27
C ALA A 194 10.45 -21.14 -20.95
N GLU A 195 11.75 -20.86 -20.85
CA GLU A 195 12.56 -21.14 -19.66
C GLU A 195 12.49 -20.02 -18.61
N VAL A 196 12.67 -18.76 -19.02
CA VAL A 196 12.88 -17.62 -18.12
C VAL A 196 11.66 -16.70 -18.02
N GLY A 197 10.86 -16.62 -19.08
CA GLY A 197 9.74 -15.67 -19.19
C GLY A 197 8.61 -15.90 -18.18
N SER A 198 8.43 -17.15 -17.73
CA SER A 198 7.42 -17.48 -16.72
C SER A 198 7.74 -16.91 -15.32
N HIS A 199 9.02 -16.63 -15.06
CA HIS A 199 9.56 -16.19 -13.78
C HIS A 199 10.03 -14.73 -13.79
N TYR A 200 10.02 -14.09 -14.97
CA TYR A 200 10.51 -12.73 -15.13
C TYR A 200 9.69 -11.72 -14.33
N ILE A 201 10.39 -10.90 -13.53
CA ILE A 201 9.83 -9.76 -12.81
C ILE A 201 10.38 -8.50 -13.49
N PRO A 202 9.53 -7.63 -14.05
CA PRO A 202 9.94 -6.36 -14.65
C PRO A 202 10.75 -5.48 -13.70
N ASP A 203 11.79 -4.84 -14.21
CA ASP A 203 12.69 -3.98 -13.41
C ASP A 203 11.93 -2.83 -12.74
N ILE A 204 10.90 -2.31 -13.40
CA ILE A 204 10.05 -1.25 -12.83
C ILE A 204 9.29 -1.70 -11.57
N ILE A 205 9.04 -3.00 -11.41
CA ILE A 205 8.43 -3.61 -10.21
C ILE A 205 9.52 -3.99 -9.20
N ARG A 206 10.66 -4.49 -9.68
CA ARG A 206 11.83 -4.83 -8.86
C ARG A 206 12.40 -3.62 -8.11
N ASN A 207 12.45 -2.48 -8.79
CA ASN A 207 13.04 -1.24 -8.30
C ASN A 207 12.02 -0.35 -7.57
N ILE A 208 10.86 -0.90 -7.17
CA ILE A 208 9.95 -0.17 -6.29
C ILE A 208 10.63 -0.04 -4.92
N PRO A 209 10.83 1.18 -4.39
CA PRO A 209 11.43 1.36 -3.09
C PRO A 209 10.48 0.80 -2.02
N VAL A 210 10.91 -0.27 -1.35
CA VAL A 210 10.15 -0.94 -0.28
C VAL A 210 10.70 -0.63 1.12
N ALA A 211 11.85 0.03 1.19
CA ALA A 211 12.52 0.43 2.42
C ALA A 211 12.35 1.94 2.69
N TYR A 212 12.75 2.40 3.88
CA TYR A 212 12.64 3.80 4.31
C TYR A 212 13.72 4.73 3.72
N GLU A 213 14.28 4.41 2.56
CA GLU A 213 15.39 5.15 1.96
C GLU A 213 15.05 6.63 1.75
N ASP A 214 13.83 6.91 1.25
CA ASP A 214 13.33 8.27 1.02
C ASP A 214 13.14 9.09 2.32
N CYS A 215 13.01 8.41 3.47
CA CYS A 215 12.79 9.06 4.76
C CYS A 215 14.09 9.34 5.52
N LYS A 216 15.21 8.74 5.09
CA LYS A 216 16.49 8.80 5.81
C LYS A 216 16.98 10.22 6.10
N PRO A 217 17.01 11.16 5.13
CA PRO A 217 17.47 12.52 5.41
C PRO A 217 16.59 13.24 6.44
N TYR A 218 15.28 13.00 6.38
CA TYR A 218 14.33 13.62 7.30
C TYR A 218 14.45 13.05 8.72
N VAL A 219 14.59 11.73 8.86
CA VAL A 219 14.81 11.07 10.16
C VAL A 219 16.13 11.52 10.78
N GLU A 220 17.21 11.59 10.00
CA GLU A 220 18.50 12.08 10.49
C GLU A 220 18.38 13.52 10.99
N LYS A 221 17.73 14.39 10.21
CA LYS A 221 17.48 15.77 10.60
C LYS A 221 16.64 15.87 11.86
N SER A 222 15.55 15.11 11.99
CA SER A 222 14.66 15.19 13.14
C SER A 222 15.36 14.69 14.41
N MET A 223 16.12 13.60 14.31
CA MET A 223 16.95 13.09 15.40
C MET A 223 17.98 14.14 15.83
N ASN A 224 18.69 14.76 14.89
CA ASN A 224 19.66 15.81 15.18
C ASN A 224 18.99 17.04 15.82
N THR A 225 17.90 17.54 15.24
CA THR A 225 17.18 18.73 15.75
C THR A 225 16.71 18.52 17.17
N LEU A 226 16.19 17.32 17.45
CA LEU A 226 15.71 16.98 18.77
C LEU A 226 16.90 16.73 19.71
N HIS A 227 17.90 15.93 19.36
CA HIS A 227 18.97 15.50 20.28
C HIS A 227 19.69 16.65 21.02
N HIS A 228 19.84 17.83 20.42
CA HIS A 228 20.59 18.93 21.02
C HIS A 228 19.91 19.56 22.25
N ASP A 229 18.57 19.66 22.26
CA ASP A 229 17.83 20.30 23.35
C ASP A 229 16.74 19.36 23.90
N GLU A 230 16.54 19.34 25.22
CA GLU A 230 15.43 18.59 25.82
C GLU A 230 14.09 19.32 25.71
N ALA A 231 14.13 20.65 25.59
CA ALA A 231 12.99 21.54 25.52
C ALA A 231 13.08 22.44 24.28
N HIS A 232 12.03 22.41 23.45
CA HIS A 232 11.91 23.28 22.28
C HIS A 232 10.75 24.26 22.46
N THR A 233 10.66 25.28 21.60
CA THR A 233 9.48 26.15 21.56
C THR A 233 8.57 25.72 20.41
N CYS A 234 7.32 25.38 20.70
CA CYS A 234 6.35 24.99 19.68
C CYS A 234 6.08 26.15 18.71
N GLY A 235 6.28 25.92 17.41
CA GLY A 235 6.07 26.91 16.34
C GLY A 235 4.65 27.47 16.27
N VAL A 236 3.65 26.73 16.76
CA VAL A 236 2.23 27.12 16.75
C VAL A 236 1.83 27.84 18.04
N CYS A 237 1.88 27.17 19.21
CA CYS A 237 1.37 27.72 20.46
C CYS A 237 2.40 28.53 21.26
N LYS A 238 3.67 28.56 20.82
CA LYS A 238 4.79 29.26 21.46
C LYS A 238 5.10 28.83 22.91
N LYS A 239 4.57 27.69 23.36
CA LYS A 239 4.87 27.07 24.65
C LYS A 239 6.04 26.09 24.53
N THR A 240 6.66 25.78 25.67
CA THR A 240 7.69 24.74 25.80
C THR A 240 7.14 23.38 25.34
N ALA A 241 7.97 22.65 24.60
CA ALA A 241 7.67 21.41 23.93
C ALA A 241 8.79 20.39 24.25
N GLU A 242 8.51 19.52 25.22
CA GLU A 242 9.46 18.52 25.72
C GLU A 242 9.18 17.15 25.10
N LYS A 243 10.25 16.42 24.79
CA LYS A 243 10.16 15.09 24.15
C LYS A 243 9.59 14.01 25.08
N SER A 244 9.81 14.14 26.39
CA SER A 244 9.38 13.18 27.40
C SER A 244 7.87 13.22 27.65
N THR A 245 7.24 14.37 27.44
CA THR A 245 5.83 14.61 27.77
C THR A 245 4.92 14.73 26.55
N SER A 246 5.48 14.95 25.36
CA SER A 246 4.68 15.25 24.17
C SER A 246 5.27 14.70 22.87
N MET A 247 4.37 14.35 21.94
CA MET A 247 4.76 13.99 20.57
C MET A 247 5.08 15.25 19.78
N LEU A 248 6.34 15.36 19.37
CA LEU A 248 6.87 16.51 18.63
C LEU A 248 7.03 16.18 17.15
N ILE A 249 6.69 17.12 16.29
CA ILE A 249 6.89 17.05 14.84
C ILE A 249 7.96 18.07 14.46
N VAL A 250 8.94 17.64 13.68
CA VAL A 250 9.98 18.51 13.09
C VAL A 250 9.63 18.79 11.64
N CYS A 251 9.82 20.02 11.16
CA CYS A 251 9.62 20.32 9.74
C CYS A 251 10.60 19.51 8.85
N PRO A 252 10.16 18.91 7.72
CA PRO A 252 11.04 18.14 6.84
C PRO A 252 11.97 19.00 5.98
N VAL A 253 11.65 20.29 5.74
CA VAL A 253 12.46 21.19 4.89
C VAL A 253 13.83 21.44 5.51
N GLU A 254 14.92 21.06 4.84
CA GLU A 254 16.29 21.05 5.38
C GLU A 254 16.68 22.34 6.13
N THR A 255 16.34 23.50 5.58
CA THR A 255 16.68 24.82 6.15
C THR A 255 15.79 25.27 7.32
N CYS A 256 14.76 24.48 7.68
CA CYS A 256 13.76 24.85 8.68
C CYS A 256 13.84 23.99 9.94
N ASN A 257 14.17 24.58 11.09
CA ASN A 257 14.26 23.87 12.38
C ASN A 257 12.98 24.00 13.23
N THR A 258 11.83 24.22 12.60
CA THR A 258 10.57 24.42 13.34
C THR A 258 10.11 23.11 13.95
N VAL A 259 9.90 23.11 15.27
CA VAL A 259 9.33 22.02 16.05
C VAL A 259 7.91 22.40 16.47
N SER A 260 6.96 21.48 16.43
CA SER A 260 5.58 21.72 16.86
C SER A 260 5.00 20.50 17.59
N HIS A 261 4.12 20.73 18.57
CA HIS A 261 3.33 19.64 19.14
C HIS A 261 2.43 19.03 18.05
N LEU A 262 2.32 17.70 18.02
CA LEU A 262 1.36 16.96 17.20
C LEU A 262 -0.06 17.57 17.20
N PRO A 263 -0.71 17.79 18.36
CA PRO A 263 -2.06 18.35 18.40
C PRO A 263 -2.14 19.80 17.91
N CYS A 264 -1.07 20.60 18.10
CA CYS A 264 -1.06 21.97 17.63
C CYS A 264 -0.96 22.05 16.10
N LEU A 265 -0.08 21.24 15.51
CA LEU A 265 0.09 21.22 14.07
C LEU A 265 -1.14 20.63 13.37
N SER A 266 -1.72 19.55 13.92
CA SER A 266 -2.96 18.96 13.39
C SER A 266 -4.10 19.98 13.33
N LYS A 267 -4.38 20.68 14.44
CA LYS A 267 -5.43 21.72 14.49
C LYS A 267 -5.19 22.85 13.49
N ARG A 268 -3.93 23.25 13.31
CA ARG A 268 -3.57 24.27 12.32
C ARG A 268 -3.86 23.80 10.90
N PHE A 269 -3.42 22.59 10.54
CA PHE A 269 -3.62 22.05 9.20
C PHE A 269 -5.10 21.83 8.89
N LEU A 270 -5.89 21.36 9.86
CA LEU A 270 -7.35 21.30 9.71
C LEU A 270 -7.95 22.68 9.51
N PHE A 271 -7.54 23.69 10.28
CA PHE A 271 -8.06 25.05 10.11
C PHE A 271 -7.72 25.68 8.74
N GLU A 272 -6.61 25.28 8.11
CA GLU A 272 -6.21 25.75 6.77
C GLU A 272 -6.93 25.02 5.62
N ASP A 273 -7.50 23.84 5.88
CA ASP A 273 -8.22 23.02 4.89
C ASP A 273 -9.72 23.33 4.94
N ASP A 274 -10.21 24.10 3.96
CA ASP A 274 -11.63 24.47 3.82
C ASP A 274 -12.56 23.25 3.70
N ASN A 275 -12.04 22.08 3.33
CA ASN A 275 -12.79 20.82 3.22
C ASN A 275 -12.65 19.92 4.45
N SER A 276 -12.21 20.47 5.59
CA SER A 276 -11.96 19.72 6.82
C SER A 276 -13.14 19.66 7.79
N GLU A 277 -14.33 20.11 7.41
CA GLU A 277 -15.50 20.12 8.30
C GLU A 277 -15.78 18.70 8.85
N GLY A 278 -15.78 18.57 10.18
CA GLY A 278 -15.96 17.29 10.88
C GLY A 278 -14.80 16.30 10.76
N ALA A 279 -13.67 16.72 10.17
CA ALA A 279 -12.62 15.81 9.76
C ALA A 279 -11.47 15.76 10.80
N LEU A 280 -11.03 14.54 11.15
CA LEU A 280 -10.10 14.33 12.27
C LEU A 280 -8.60 14.30 11.89
N MET A 281 -8.28 13.88 10.66
CA MET A 281 -6.90 13.66 10.20
C MET A 281 -6.51 14.64 9.09
N PRO A 282 -5.60 15.59 9.32
CA PRO A 282 -5.15 16.49 8.27
C PRO A 282 -4.54 15.74 7.07
N MET A 283 -4.57 16.38 5.90
CA MET A 283 -3.93 15.84 4.69
C MET A 283 -2.64 16.58 4.37
N GLU A 284 -2.71 17.91 4.37
CA GLU A 284 -1.59 18.82 4.12
C GLU A 284 -1.77 20.11 4.92
N GLY A 285 -0.74 20.95 4.96
CA GLY A 285 -0.83 22.28 5.56
C GLY A 285 0.52 22.98 5.63
N SER A 286 0.47 24.29 5.91
CA SER A 286 1.63 25.17 5.85
C SER A 286 2.45 25.15 7.14
N CYS A 287 3.76 24.97 7.02
CA CYS A 287 4.67 25.04 8.16
C CYS A 287 4.61 26.42 8.85
N PRO A 288 4.48 26.51 10.19
CA PRO A 288 4.43 27.80 10.88
C PRO A 288 5.77 28.58 10.86
N GLY A 289 6.88 27.95 10.49
CA GLY A 289 8.18 28.61 10.33
C GLY A 289 8.48 29.01 8.89
N CYS A 290 8.71 28.03 8.01
CA CYS A 290 9.11 28.28 6.62
C CYS A 290 7.95 28.48 5.64
N ARG A 291 6.70 28.28 6.06
CA ARG A 291 5.47 28.38 5.24
C ARG A 291 5.38 27.41 4.05
N THR A 292 6.32 26.49 3.89
CA THR A 292 6.23 25.41 2.91
C THR A 292 5.02 24.52 3.22
N ASN A 293 4.27 24.12 2.20
CA ASN A 293 3.20 23.14 2.33
C ASN A 293 3.79 21.75 2.62
N LEU A 294 3.27 21.08 3.65
CA LEU A 294 3.79 19.80 4.15
C LEU A 294 2.69 18.74 4.08
N GLU A 295 3.05 17.53 3.64
CA GLU A 295 2.14 16.38 3.67
C GLU A 295 2.07 15.76 5.07
N TRP A 296 0.87 15.61 5.62
CA TRP A 296 0.66 15.02 6.94
C TRP A 296 1.19 13.58 7.04
N ALA A 297 1.03 12.81 5.97
CA ALA A 297 1.51 11.42 5.90
C ALA A 297 3.02 11.31 6.10
N THR A 298 3.79 12.23 5.52
CA THR A 298 5.25 12.28 5.64
C THR A 298 5.68 12.61 7.07
N LEU A 299 4.99 13.55 7.72
CA LEU A 299 5.23 13.90 9.13
C LEU A 299 4.93 12.72 10.05
N MET A 300 3.81 12.03 9.81
CA MET A 300 3.41 10.89 10.65
C MET A 300 4.32 9.68 10.44
N LYS A 301 4.85 9.46 9.22
CA LYS A 301 5.81 8.40 8.95
C LYS A 301 7.09 8.61 9.76
N GLU A 302 7.69 9.79 9.73
CA GLU A 302 8.86 10.13 10.56
C GLU A 302 8.57 10.00 12.05
N LEU A 303 7.48 10.60 12.53
CA LEU A 303 7.12 10.54 13.95
C LEU A 303 6.97 9.08 14.41
N SER A 304 6.28 8.25 13.62
CA SER A 304 6.08 6.85 13.95
C SER A 304 7.39 6.05 13.97
N LEU A 305 8.33 6.35 13.06
CA LEU A 305 9.67 5.74 13.05
C LEU A 305 10.45 6.11 14.31
N ARG A 306 10.44 7.39 14.70
CA ARG A 306 11.15 7.83 15.89
C ARG A 306 10.54 7.31 17.20
N THR A 307 9.23 7.10 17.22
CA THR A 307 8.52 6.64 18.43
C THR A 307 8.50 5.11 18.57
N TYR A 308 8.37 4.38 17.46
CA TYR A 308 8.12 2.93 17.47
C TYR A 308 9.07 2.12 16.57
N GLY A 309 9.94 2.78 15.80
CA GLY A 309 10.77 2.18 14.78
C GLY A 309 12.27 2.13 15.11
N GLU A 310 12.62 1.82 16.36
CA GLU A 310 14.03 1.77 16.79
C GLU A 310 14.84 0.74 16.00
N GLU A 311 14.28 -0.44 15.76
CA GLU A 311 14.89 -1.49 14.93
C GLU A 311 15.06 -1.00 13.48
N GLU A 312 14.07 -0.28 12.97
CA GLU A 312 14.07 0.28 11.63
C GLU A 312 15.15 1.32 11.42
N ILE A 313 15.28 2.23 12.37
CA ILE A 313 16.28 3.27 12.36
C ILE A 313 17.67 2.63 12.46
N ALA A 314 17.86 1.67 13.37
CA ALA A 314 19.12 0.97 13.52
C ALA A 314 19.53 0.28 12.21
N ALA A 315 18.62 -0.35 11.48
CA ALA A 315 18.89 -0.95 10.18
C ALA A 315 19.19 0.09 9.10
N MET A 316 18.49 1.22 9.07
CA MET A 316 18.64 2.30 8.09
C MET A 316 20.03 2.98 8.13
N PHE A 317 20.64 3.06 9.32
CA PHE A 317 21.94 3.68 9.54
C PHE A 317 23.11 2.69 9.65
N LYS A 318 22.88 1.37 9.53
CA LYS A 318 23.97 0.40 9.45
C LYS A 318 24.82 0.64 8.19
N PRO A 319 26.16 0.70 8.29
CA PRO A 319 27.02 0.80 7.12
C PRO A 319 26.87 -0.47 6.27
N LYS A 320 26.60 -0.31 4.96
CA LYS A 320 26.59 -1.44 4.01
C LYS A 320 27.95 -2.15 4.08
N ARG A 321 27.98 -3.43 4.47
CA ARG A 321 29.18 -4.27 4.39
C ARG A 321 29.68 -4.23 2.94
N ARG A 322 30.91 -3.74 2.71
CA ARG A 322 31.58 -3.84 1.41
C ARG A 322 31.77 -5.33 1.09
N LYS A 323 31.24 -5.78 -0.06
CA LYS A 323 31.56 -7.09 -0.64
C LYS A 323 33.06 -7.10 -0.92
N LYS A 324 33.79 -8.01 -0.29
CA LYS A 324 35.24 -8.15 -0.45
C LYS A 324 35.50 -8.75 -1.83
N ALA A 325 35.93 -7.93 -2.78
CA ALA A 325 36.46 -8.38 -4.05
C ALA A 325 37.88 -8.92 -3.82
N ASP A 326 38.02 -10.24 -3.77
CA ASP A 326 39.16 -11.02 -4.30
C ASP A 326 39.10 -12.48 -3.80
N ALA A 327 38.76 -13.40 -4.70
CA ALA A 327 39.38 -14.72 -4.90
C ALA A 327 38.64 -15.47 -6.04
N LEU A 328 39.42 -16.02 -6.97
CA LEU A 328 39.03 -16.70 -8.20
C LEU A 328 38.24 -18.02 -8.00
N GLU A 329 37.41 -18.31 -9.01
CA GLU A 329 37.01 -19.62 -9.64
C GLU A 329 37.10 -20.90 -8.77
N THR A 330 36.09 -21.74 -8.57
CA THR A 330 35.03 -22.30 -9.43
C THR A 330 33.94 -22.94 -8.55
N ASP A 331 32.67 -22.88 -8.98
CA ASP A 331 31.67 -23.97 -9.07
C ASP A 331 30.23 -23.47 -8.88
N GLU A 332 29.33 -24.01 -9.69
CA GLU A 332 27.94 -23.59 -9.91
C GLU A 332 27.01 -24.03 -8.77
N THR A 333 26.59 -23.09 -7.92
CA THR A 333 25.23 -23.06 -7.36
C THR A 333 24.85 -21.60 -7.10
N GLY A 334 23.97 -21.06 -7.94
CA GLY A 334 23.35 -19.75 -7.76
C GLY A 334 22.37 -19.76 -6.58
N GLU A 335 22.90 -19.77 -5.36
CA GLU A 335 22.18 -19.34 -4.18
C GLU A 335 22.19 -17.81 -4.17
N ASP A 336 21.08 -17.21 -4.62
CA ASP A 336 20.81 -15.78 -4.42
C ASP A 336 20.70 -15.52 -2.90
N GLU A 337 21.84 -15.20 -2.29
CA GLU A 337 21.99 -14.79 -0.89
C GLU A 337 21.00 -13.66 -0.53
N ASP A 338 19.99 -14.03 0.26
CA ASP A 338 19.33 -13.29 1.32
C ASP A 338 19.34 -11.75 1.20
N LEU A 339 18.37 -11.26 0.43
CA LEU A 339 17.81 -9.92 0.61
C LEU A 339 17.10 -9.84 1.97
N ASP A 340 17.87 -9.54 3.00
CA ASP A 340 17.47 -8.95 4.29
C ASP A 340 16.24 -9.65 4.94
N GLU A 341 16.46 -10.89 5.38
CA GLU A 341 15.49 -11.67 6.17
C GLU A 341 15.27 -11.13 7.60
N THR A 342 15.95 -10.05 8.01
CA THR A 342 15.87 -9.55 9.39
C THR A 342 14.56 -8.83 9.73
N TRP A 343 13.72 -8.56 8.74
CA TRP A 343 12.51 -7.74 8.88
C TRP A 343 11.19 -8.50 8.91
N MET A 344 11.25 -9.84 8.79
CA MET A 344 10.05 -10.66 8.65
C MET A 344 10.01 -11.76 9.69
N LYS A 345 9.74 -11.38 10.95
CA LYS A 345 9.07 -12.34 11.83
C LYS A 345 7.62 -12.49 11.36
N GLU A 346 7.35 -13.72 10.92
CA GLU A 346 6.05 -14.24 10.52
C GLU A 346 4.95 -13.78 11.48
N VAL A 347 3.93 -13.11 10.94
CA VAL A 347 2.65 -12.97 11.62
C VAL A 347 1.76 -14.03 10.99
N GLY A 348 1.44 -15.05 11.78
CA GLY A 348 0.77 -16.27 11.33
C GLY A 348 -0.51 -15.99 10.55
N GLU A 349 -0.66 -16.73 9.45
CA GLU A 349 -1.95 -16.99 8.84
C GLU A 349 -2.80 -17.77 9.85
N SER A 350 -3.62 -17.06 10.63
CA SER A 350 -4.73 -17.71 11.31
C SER A 350 -5.84 -17.93 10.30
N ASP A 351 -5.88 -19.15 9.77
CA ASP A 351 -7.11 -19.74 9.23
C ASP A 351 -8.17 -19.68 10.33
N THR A 352 -8.99 -18.64 10.32
CA THR A 352 -10.21 -18.58 11.12
C THR A 352 -11.31 -19.23 10.29
N GLU A 353 -11.52 -20.52 10.58
CA GLU A 353 -12.75 -21.22 10.22
C GLU A 353 -13.95 -20.40 10.70
N ILE A 354 -14.84 -20.10 9.77
CA ILE A 354 -16.07 -19.34 9.98
C ILE A 354 -17.01 -20.22 10.83
N PRO A 355 -17.47 -19.78 12.02
CA PRO A 355 -18.54 -20.50 12.71
C PRO A 355 -19.84 -20.36 11.91
N GLU A 356 -20.49 -21.49 11.63
CA GLU A 356 -21.84 -21.51 11.09
C GLU A 356 -22.77 -20.72 12.00
N SER A 357 -23.43 -19.70 11.47
CA SER A 357 -24.46 -18.96 12.18
C SER A 357 -25.66 -19.88 12.46
N PRO A 358 -26.18 -19.92 13.70
CA PRO A 358 -27.31 -20.77 14.02
C PRO A 358 -28.58 -20.24 13.33
N VAL A 359 -29.29 -21.17 12.72
CA VAL A 359 -30.64 -21.01 12.21
C VAL A 359 -31.55 -20.52 13.34
N ARG A 360 -32.19 -19.38 13.17
CA ARG A 360 -33.54 -19.13 13.66
C ARG A 360 -34.33 -18.41 12.58
#